data_AF-A0A9P7LGE2-F1
#
_entry.id   AF-A0A9P7LGE2-F1
#
_cell.length_a   1.000
_cell.length_b   1.000
_cell.length_c   1.000
_cell.angle_alpha   90.00
_cell.angle_beta   90.00
_cell.angle_gamma   90.00
#
_symmetry.space_group_name_H-M   'P 1'
#
loop_
_entity.id
_entity.type
_entity.pdbx_description
1 polymer ?
#
loop_
_entity_poly.entity_id
_entity_poly.type
_entity_poly.pdbx_seq_one_letter_code
_entity_poly.pdbx_strand_id
1 'polypeptide(L)'
;MDSRQAVWKFFLEKARTQHDTSNLTKLVDIMAHKELNGREIRNTVLVAQSMAVYEGTVVCEDHLMESITAREQVREHHLGVGTSDNLRSYF
;
A
#
# COMPACT_ATOMS: atom_id res chain seq x y z
N MET A 1 20.87 8.47 2.28
CA MET A 1 19.41 8.23 2.29
C MET A 1 19.18 6.79 1.92
N ASP A 2 18.39 6.08 2.71
CA ASP A 2 18.04 4.69 2.44
C ASP A 2 17.27 4.61 1.11
N SER A 3 17.60 3.63 0.26
CA SER A 3 16.96 3.48 -1.06
C SER A 3 15.46 3.28 -0.92
N ARG A 4 15.00 2.66 0.18
CA ARG A 4 13.57 2.46 0.45
C ARG A 4 12.86 3.75 0.85
N GLN A 5 13.48 4.59 1.67
CA GLN A 5 12.95 5.91 2.03
C GLN A 5 12.71 6.78 0.79
N ALA A 6 13.64 6.74 -0.18
CA ALA A 6 13.51 7.50 -1.43
C ALA A 6 12.30 7.04 -2.26
N VAL A 7 12.08 5.73 -2.35
CA VAL A 7 10.93 5.15 -3.09
C VAL A 7 9.61 5.53 -2.43
N TRP A 8 9.52 5.41 -1.11
CA TRP A 8 8.34 5.84 -0.35
C TRP A 8 8.03 7.32 -0.55
N LYS A 9 9.05 8.16 -0.39
CA LYS A 9 8.93 9.60 -0.56
C LYS A 9 8.40 9.94 -1.96
N PHE A 10 8.97 9.36 -3.01
CA PHE A 10 8.55 9.61 -4.40
C PHE A 10 7.06 9.32 -4.63
N PHE A 11 6.57 8.16 -4.17
CA PHE A 11 5.17 7.79 -4.38
C PHE A 11 4.22 8.58 -3.49
N LEU A 12 4.56 8.81 -2.22
CA LEU A 12 3.74 9.61 -1.31
C LEU A 12 3.64 11.07 -1.77
N GLU A 13 4.73 11.65 -2.28
CA GLU A 13 4.69 13.00 -2.88
C GLU A 13 3.72 13.08 -4.07
N LYS A 14 3.68 12.03 -4.90
CA LYS A 14 2.78 11.95 -6.05
C LYS A 14 1.32 11.69 -5.67
N ALA A 15 1.08 11.02 -4.55
CA ALA A 15 -0.26 10.71 -4.07
C ALA A 15 -0.94 11.89 -3.34
N ARG A 16 -0.20 12.96 -3.04
CA ARG A 16 -0.71 14.12 -2.30
C ARG A 16 -1.90 14.78 -3.00
N THR A 17 -3.05 14.72 -2.32
CA THR A 17 -4.29 15.37 -2.75
C THR A 17 -4.43 16.79 -2.24
N GLN A 18 -3.92 17.17 -1.06
CA GLN A 18 -3.79 18.56 -0.59
C GLN A 18 -3.05 18.65 0.78
N HIS A 19 -2.27 19.73 0.95
CA HIS A 19 -1.83 20.34 2.23
C HIS A 19 -1.47 19.45 3.43
N ASP A 20 -0.25 18.90 3.48
CA ASP A 20 0.71 19.17 4.58
C ASP A 20 2.04 18.43 4.35
N THR A 21 3.13 19.18 4.14
CA THR A 21 4.47 18.60 3.97
C THR A 21 5.08 18.13 5.29
N SER A 22 4.59 18.65 6.43
CA SER A 22 5.12 18.34 7.75
C SER A 22 4.88 16.88 8.16
N ASN A 23 3.78 16.28 7.69
CA ASN A 23 3.44 14.89 8.03
C ASN A 23 4.14 13.85 7.14
N LEU A 24 4.59 14.25 5.94
CA LEU A 24 5.20 13.35 4.96
C LEU A 24 6.51 12.72 5.47
N THR A 25 7.37 13.49 6.11
CA THR A 25 8.68 12.99 6.58
C THR A 25 8.52 11.93 7.66
N LYS A 26 7.59 12.15 8.61
CA LYS A 26 7.25 11.17 9.65
C LYS A 26 6.67 9.89 9.05
N LEU A 27 5.76 10.06 8.09
CA LEU A 27 5.13 8.93 7.39
C LEU A 27 6.15 8.08 6.62
N VAL A 28 7.08 8.73 5.91
CA VAL A 28 8.17 8.03 5.20
C VAL A 28 9.06 7.27 6.19
N ASP A 29 9.38 7.85 7.35
CA ASP A 29 10.21 7.19 8.36
C ASP A 29 9.53 5.93 8.92
N ILE A 30 8.26 6.02 9.32
CA ILE A 30 7.48 4.87 9.81
C ILE A 30 7.37 3.78 8.73
N MET A 31 7.07 4.17 7.48
CA MET A 31 6.86 3.22 6.38
C MET A 31 8.15 2.59 5.85
N ALA A 32 9.30 3.25 6.01
CA ALA A 32 10.59 2.70 5.58
C ALA A 32 11.00 1.43 6.36
N HIS A 33 10.46 1.25 7.56
CA HIS A 33 10.65 0.04 8.36
C HIS A 33 9.88 -1.17 7.83
N LYS A 34 8.94 -0.98 6.89
CA LYS A 34 8.20 -2.09 6.26
C LYS A 34 9.05 -2.75 5.18
N GLU A 35 9.13 -4.08 5.20
CA GLU A 35 9.84 -4.88 4.20
C GLU A 35 9.02 -5.03 2.90
N LEU A 36 8.81 -3.92 2.20
CA LEU A 36 8.15 -3.88 0.89
C LEU A 36 9.15 -3.56 -0.22
N ASN A 37 9.01 -4.22 -1.36
CA ASN A 37 9.72 -3.89 -2.59
C ASN A 37 9.04 -2.72 -3.34
N GLY A 38 9.72 -2.15 -4.33
CA GLY A 38 9.22 -0.95 -5.02
C GLY A 38 7.85 -1.08 -5.69
N ARG A 39 7.49 -2.29 -6.17
CA ARG A 39 6.15 -2.54 -6.74
C ARG A 39 5.09 -2.59 -5.65
N GLU A 40 5.40 -3.22 -4.53
CA GLU A 40 4.51 -3.31 -3.38
C GLU A 40 4.26 -1.93 -2.78
N ILE A 41 5.31 -1.13 -2.60
CA ILE A 41 5.20 0.26 -2.14
C ILE A 41 4.25 1.06 -3.04
N ARG A 42 4.43 1.00 -4.37
CA ARG A 42 3.56 1.70 -5.32
C ARG A 42 2.10 1.30 -5.17
N ASN A 43 1.82 -0.01 -5.09
CA ASN A 43 0.46 -0.52 -4.98
C ASN A 43 -0.17 -0.11 -3.65
N THR A 44 0.59 -0.18 -2.55
CA THR A 44 0.14 0.25 -1.23
C THR A 44 -0.27 1.73 -1.25
N VAL A 45 0.58 2.59 -1.81
CA VAL A 45 0.26 4.02 -1.92
C VAL A 45 -0.96 4.28 -2.79
N LEU A 46 -1.16 3.53 -3.88
CA LEU A 46 -2.31 3.70 -4.76
C LEU A 46 -3.65 3.32 -4.08
N VAL A 47 -3.66 2.22 -3.33
CA VAL A 47 -4.85 1.77 -2.58
C VAL A 47 -5.15 2.75 -1.46
N ALA A 48 -4.14 3.15 -0.68
CA ALA A 48 -4.29 4.16 0.37
C ALA A 48 -4.78 5.52 -0.18
N GLN A 49 -4.31 5.92 -1.36
CA GLN A 49 -4.82 7.11 -2.05
C GLN A 49 -6.30 6.97 -2.41
N SER A 50 -6.72 5.79 -2.86
CA SER A 50 -8.12 5.54 -3.21
C SER A 50 -9.03 5.59 -1.98
N MET A 51 -8.56 5.05 -0.84
CA MET A 51 -9.25 5.14 0.47
C MET A 51 -9.39 6.60 0.91
N ALA A 52 -8.29 7.36 0.92
CA ALA A 52 -8.31 8.77 1.31
C ALA A 52 -9.24 9.61 0.41
N VAL A 53 -9.23 9.37 -0.91
CA VAL A 53 -10.13 10.04 -1.85
C VAL A 53 -11.60 9.69 -1.57
N TYR A 54 -11.89 8.42 -1.26
CA TYR A 54 -13.24 7.97 -0.91
C TYR A 54 -13.74 8.63 0.38
N GLU A 55 -12.88 8.78 1.38
CA GLU A 55 -13.20 9.39 2.66
C GLU A 55 -13.19 10.93 2.64
N GLY A 56 -12.70 11.53 1.55
CA GLY A 56 -12.48 12.97 1.46
C GLY A 56 -11.35 13.47 2.37
N THR A 57 -10.44 12.57 2.77
CA THR A 57 -9.31 12.84 3.66
C THR A 57 -7.98 12.84 2.89
N VAL A 58 -6.88 13.09 3.59
CA VAL A 58 -5.52 12.97 3.04
C VAL A 58 -4.95 11.58 3.38
N VAL A 59 -4.02 11.09 2.55
CA VAL A 59 -3.32 9.83 2.85
C VAL A 59 -2.61 9.96 4.20
N CYS A 60 -2.90 9.04 5.11
CA CYS A 60 -2.34 8.96 6.46
C CYS A 60 -1.78 7.56 6.70
N GLU A 61 -1.23 7.33 7.89
CA GLU A 61 -0.68 6.04 8.28
C GLU A 61 -1.72 4.92 8.23
N ASP A 62 -2.95 5.18 8.69
CA ASP A 62 -4.02 4.18 8.75
C ASP A 62 -4.35 3.63 7.37
N HIS A 63 -4.53 4.50 6.36
CA HIS A 63 -4.77 4.07 4.98
C HIS A 63 -3.64 3.18 4.42
N LEU A 64 -2.39 3.48 4.75
CA LEU A 64 -1.23 2.70 4.30
C LEU A 64 -1.17 1.34 5.01
N MET A 65 -1.42 1.33 6.32
CA MET A 65 -1.46 0.10 7.12
C MET A 65 -2.61 -0.81 6.72
N GLU A 66 -3.79 -0.24 6.46
CA GLU A 66 -4.95 -0.98 5.96
C GLU A 66 -4.66 -1.58 4.59
N SER A 67 -4.04 -0.81 3.68
CA SER A 67 -3.62 -1.32 2.38
C SER A 67 -2.62 -2.48 2.48
N ILE A 68 -1.64 -2.40 3.38
CA ILE A 68 -0.69 -3.49 3.64
C ILE A 68 -1.42 -4.72 4.17
N THR A 69 -2.35 -4.52 5.10
CA THR A 69 -3.13 -5.60 5.73
C THR A 69 -4.06 -6.29 4.72
N ALA A 70 -4.80 -5.52 3.92
CA ALA A 70 -5.66 -6.05 2.88
C ALA A 70 -4.88 -6.88 1.86
N ARG A 71 -3.67 -6.45 1.51
CA ARG A 71 -2.77 -7.21 0.63
C ARG A 71 -2.36 -8.54 1.26
N GLU A 72 -2.03 -8.56 2.55
CA GLU A 72 -1.63 -9.80 3.23
C GLU A 72 -2.81 -10.78 3.31
N GLN A 73 -4.02 -10.30 3.63
CA GLN A 73 -5.22 -11.14 3.63
C GLN A 73 -5.50 -11.76 2.26
N VAL A 74 -5.32 -10.99 1.17
CA VAL A 74 -5.45 -11.51 -0.19
C VAL A 74 -4.38 -12.58 -0.46
N ARG A 75 -3.13 -12.36 -0.05
CA ARG A 75 -2.03 -13.32 -0.20
C ARG A 75 -2.30 -14.63 0.56
N GLU A 76 -2.75 -14.53 1.80
CA GLU A 76 -3.14 -15.66 2.63
C GLU A 76 -4.33 -16.42 2.02
N HIS A 77 -5.34 -15.71 1.53
CA HIS A 77 -6.49 -16.31 0.85
C HIS A 77 -6.04 -17.05 -0.43
N HIS A 78 -5.13 -16.50 -1.23
CA HIS A 78 -4.59 -17.19 -2.40
C HIS A 78 -3.76 -18.44 -2.04
N LEU A 79 -3.07 -18.45 -0.91
CA LEU A 79 -2.35 -19.63 -0.40
C LEU A 79 -3.30 -20.66 0.23
N GLY A 80 -4.42 -20.22 0.81
CA GLY A 80 -5.47 -21.07 1.37
C GLY A 80 -6.40 -21.70 0.32
N VAL A 81 -6.55 -21.07 -0.86
CA VAL A 81 -7.28 -21.59 -2.03
C VAL A 81 -6.36 -22.45 -2.91
N GLY A 82 -5.33 -23.04 -2.30
CA GLY A 82 -4.34 -23.89 -2.95
C GLY A 82 -4.51 -25.39 -2.66
N THR A 83 -5.68 -25.89 -2.23
CA THR A 83 -5.93 -27.35 -2.19
C THR A 83 -7.41 -27.71 -2.19
N SER A 84 -8.19 -27.28 -3.18
CA SER A 84 -9.40 -28.02 -3.58
C SER A 84 -9.75 -27.73 -5.03
N ASP A 85 -9.66 -28.79 -5.84
CA ASP A 85 -10.23 -28.98 -7.17
C ASP A 85 -11.30 -27.99 -7.63
N ASN A 86 -11.09 -27.37 -8.81
CA ASN A 86 -12.03 -27.61 -9.90
C ASN A 86 -11.39 -27.35 -11.26
N LEU A 87 -10.85 -28.42 -11.83
CA LEU A 87 -10.76 -28.62 -13.27
C LEU A 87 -12.18 -28.64 -13.85
N ARG A 88 -12.78 -27.47 -14.12
CA ARG A 88 -14.00 -27.37 -14.93
C ARG A 88 -13.90 -26.24 -15.95
N SER A 89 -13.43 -26.67 -17.12
CA SER A 89 -13.96 -26.37 -18.45
C SER A 89 -14.42 -24.94 -18.74
N TYR A 90 -13.62 -24.26 -19.56
CA TYR A 90 -14.10 -23.73 -20.83
C TYR A 90 -13.12 -24.16 -21.92
N PHE A 91 -13.23 -25.44 -22.30
CA PHE A 91 -13.19 -26.05 -23.63
C PHE A 91 -13.41 -27.55 -23.46
#